data_AF-A0A6P0V3M7-F1
#
_entry.id   AF-A0A6P0V3M7-F1
#
_cell.length_a   1.000
_cell.length_b   1.000
_cell.length_c   1.000
_cell.angle_alpha   90.00
_cell.angle_beta   90.00
_cell.angle_gamma   90.00
#
_symmetry.space_group_name_H-M   'P 1'
#
loop_
_entity.id
_entity.type
_entity.pdbx_description
1 polymer ?
#
loop_
_entity_poly.entity_id
_entity_poly.type
_entity_poly.pdbx_seq_one_letter_code
_entity_poly.pdbx_strand_id
1 'polypeptide(L)' 'MKYTIIIQWSEEDQCYTVLLPEFEDIMQPCTYGNTYEEALKNAQEVLELLIETNLEEGKPLPEPKIFKQSFQVA' A
#
# COMPACT_ATOMS: atom_id res chain seq x y z
N MET A 1 4.14 -2.88 11.12
CA MET A 1 5.12 -2.68 10.02
C MET A 1 5.19 -1.19 9.70
N LYS A 2 6.27 -0.72 9.04
CA LYS A 2 6.46 0.69 8.70
C LYS A 2 6.48 0.83 7.18
N TYR A 3 5.33 0.76 6.50
CA TYR A 3 5.24 0.96 5.05
C TYR A 3 4.18 2.00 4.73
N THR A 4 4.34 2.67 3.60
CA THR A 4 3.37 3.65 3.13
C THR A 4 2.15 2.94 2.57
N ILE A 5 0.96 3.37 2.99
CA ILE A 5 -0.30 2.96 2.39
C ILE A 5 -0.92 4.21 1.80
N ILE A 6 -1.11 4.22 0.48
CA ILE A 6 -1.80 5.29 -0.23
C ILE A 6 -3.22 4.81 -0.51
N ILE A 7 -4.21 5.52 0.01
CA ILE A 7 -5.64 5.24 -0.23
C ILE A 7 -6.20 6.38 -1.08
N GLN A 8 -6.78 6.06 -2.24
CA GLN A 8 -7.29 7.04 -3.20
C GLN A 8 -8.67 6.65 -3.70
N TRP A 9 -9.59 7.62 -3.78
CA TRP A 9 -10.90 7.41 -4.39
C TRP A 9 -10.78 7.22 -5.90
N SER A 10 -11.37 6.15 -6.43
CA SER A 10 -11.58 5.91 -7.86
C SER A 10 -13.00 6.35 -8.23
N GLU A 11 -13.12 7.37 -9.08
CA GLU A 11 -14.43 7.74 -9.65
C GLU A 11 -14.97 6.68 -10.61
N GLU A 12 -14.09 5.95 -11.31
CA GLU A 12 -14.50 4.90 -12.26
C GLU A 12 -15.10 3.70 -11.53
N ASP A 13 -14.44 3.24 -10.47
CA ASP A 13 -14.83 2.02 -9.74
C ASP A 13 -15.72 2.30 -8.52
N GLN A 14 -15.95 3.58 -8.19
CA GLN A 14 -16.72 4.03 -7.02
C GLN A 14 -16.25 3.39 -5.70
N CYS A 15 -14.93 3.23 -5.54
CA CYS A 15 -14.32 2.67 -4.34
C CYS A 15 -12.97 3.33 -4.04
N TYR A 16 -12.42 3.04 -2.87
CA TYR A 16 -11.05 3.42 -2.51
C TYR A 16 -10.08 2.35 -3.00
N THR A 17 -9.15 2.74 -3.85
CA THR A 17 -8.02 1.93 -4.30
C THR A 17 -6.83 2.12 -3.37
N VAL A 18 -6.02 1.08 -3.25
CA VAL A 18 -4.83 1.05 -2.38
C VAL A 18 -3.58 0.86 -3.22
N LEU A 19 -2.57 1.70 -2.95
CA LEU A 19 -1.23 1.54 -3.49
C LEU A 19 -0.20 1.37 -2.35
N LEU A 20 0.78 0.50 -2.61
CA LEU A 20 1.93 0.26 -1.74
C LEU A 20 3.21 0.65 -2.50
N PRO A 21 3.63 1.93 -2.44
CA PRO A 21 4.63 2.47 -3.36
C PRO A 21 6.05 1.91 -3.16
N GLU A 22 6.32 1.19 -2.08
CA GLU A 22 7.57 0.46 -1.85
C GLU A 22 7.63 -0.90 -2.57
N PHE A 23 6.48 -1.48 -2.91
CA PHE A 23 6.36 -2.78 -3.59
C PHE A 23 6.12 -2.53 -5.08
N GLU A 24 7.21 -2.28 -5.81
CA GLU A 24 7.19 -1.94 -7.24
C GLU A 24 7.08 -3.17 -8.16
N ASP A 25 7.30 -4.37 -7.62
CA ASP A 25 7.30 -5.65 -8.33
C ASP A 25 5.92 -6.33 -8.40
N ILE A 26 4.90 -5.71 -7.81
CA ILE A 26 3.52 -6.21 -7.82
C ILE A 26 2.61 -5.34 -8.70
N MET A 27 1.49 -5.92 -9.12
CA MET A 27 0.44 -5.13 -9.76
C MET A 27 -0.20 -4.16 -8.75
N GLN A 28 -0.38 -2.93 -9.20
CA GLN A 28 -1.01 -1.84 -8.46
C GLN A 28 -2.23 -1.34 -9.26
N PRO A 29 -3.33 -0.91 -8.62
CA PRO A 29 -3.58 -0.93 -7.18
C PRO A 29 -3.65 -2.38 -6.65
N CYS A 30 -3.09 -2.62 -5.47
CA CYS A 30 -2.92 -3.97 -4.94
C CYS A 30 -4.18 -4.51 -4.27
N THR A 31 -5.10 -3.62 -3.86
CA THR A 31 -6.42 -3.95 -3.33
C THR A 31 -7.33 -2.72 -3.34
N TYR A 32 -8.57 -2.87 -2.89
CA TYR A 32 -9.56 -1.81 -2.78
C TYR A 32 -10.48 -2.01 -1.56
N GLY A 33 -11.31 -1.02 -1.27
CA GLY A 33 -12.38 -1.10 -0.28
C GLY A 33 -13.44 -0.01 -0.50
N ASN A 34 -14.67 -0.25 -0.06
CA ASN A 34 -15.78 0.70 -0.21
C ASN A 34 -15.71 1.82 0.84
N THR A 35 -15.01 1.59 1.94
CA THR A 35 -14.72 2.59 2.97
C THR A 35 -13.22 2.69 3.22
N TYR A 36 -12.80 3.76 3.90
CA TYR A 36 -11.41 3.90 4.34
C TYR A 36 -10.96 2.73 5.23
N GLU A 37 -11.82 2.29 6.15
CA GLU A 37 -11.54 1.18 7.07
C GLU A 37 -11.39 -0.14 6.32
N GLU A 38 -12.27 -0.41 5.35
CA GLU A 38 -12.18 -1.61 4.51
C GLU A 38 -10.90 -1.59 3.68
N ALA A 39 -10.61 -0.47 3.01
CA ALA A 39 -9.40 -0.33 2.20
C ALA A 39 -8.13 -0.50 3.04
N LEU A 40 -8.08 0.11 4.24
CA LEU A 40 -6.95 -0.04 5.15
C LEU A 40 -6.79 -1.47 5.65
N LYS A 41 -7.90 -2.14 6.02
CA LYS A 41 -7.85 -3.53 6.47
C LYS A 41 -7.31 -4.43 5.36
N ASN A 42 -7.85 -4.30 4.15
CA ASN A 42 -7.41 -5.08 3.01
C ASN A 42 -5.94 -4.79 2.66
N ALA A 43 -5.51 -3.53 2.79
CA ALA A 43 -4.11 -3.14 2.60
C ALA A 43 -3.16 -3.85 3.58
N GLN A 44 -3.57 -3.97 4.86
CA GLN A 44 -2.79 -4.65 5.89
C GLN A 44 -2.67 -6.16 5.59
N GLU A 45 -3.75 -6.80 5.19
CA GLU A 45 -3.75 -8.22 4.80
C GLU A 45 -2.81 -8.48 3.60
N VAL A 46 -2.86 -7.62 2.56
CA VAL A 46 -1.94 -7.71 1.42
C VAL A 46 -0.49 -7.47 1.85
N LEU A 47 -0.24 -6.47 2.70
CA LEU A 47 1.11 -6.15 3.17
C LEU A 47 1.73 -7.30 3.96
N GLU A 48 0.95 -7.96 4.83
CA GLU A 48 1.36 -9.15 5.56
C GLU A 48 1.75 -10.28 4.60
N LEU A 49 0.86 -10.60 3.65
CA LEU A 49 1.11 -11.63 2.64
C LEU A 49 2.39 -11.37 1.83
N LEU A 50 2.61 -10.12 1.39
CA LEU A 50 3.80 -9.77 0.61
C LEU A 50 5.08 -9.93 1.41
N ILE A 51 5.06 -9.56 2.69
CA ILE A 51 6.22 -9.70 3.57
C ILE A 51 6.51 -11.17 3.83
N GLU A 52 5.48 -11.97 4.15
CA GLU A 52 5.62 -13.42 4.33
C GLU A 52 6.18 -14.08 3.08
N THR A 53 5.61 -13.80 1.90
CA THR A 53 6.08 -14.37 0.62
C THR A 53 7.54 -14.02 0.35
N ASN A 54 7.95 -12.76 0.53
CA ASN A 54 9.35 -12.37 0.30
C ASN A 54 10.30 -13.07 1.28
N LEU A 55 9.91 -13.20 2.55
CA LEU A 55 10.72 -13.91 3.55
C LEU A 55 10.84 -15.40 3.24
N GLU A 56 9.76 -16.05 2.80
CA GLU A 56 9.76 -17.47 2.38
C GLU A 56 10.64 -17.70 1.15
N GLU A 57 10.63 -16.77 0.20
CA GLU A 57 11.43 -16.84 -1.02
C GLU A 57 12.89 -16.37 -0.82
N GLY A 58 13.25 -15.92 0.39
CA GLY A 58 14.59 -15.37 0.67
C GLY A 58 14.89 -14.07 -0.07
N LYS A 59 13.86 -13.34 -0.51
CA LYS A 59 13.96 -12.04 -1.16
C LYS A 59 14.10 -10.93 -0.10
N PRO A 60 14.89 -9.87 -0.39
CA PRO A 60 14.97 -8.73 0.50
C PRO A 60 13.63 -7.97 0.50
N LEU A 61 13.21 -7.50 1.68
CA LEU A 61 12.07 -6.60 1.79
C LEU A 61 12.46 -5.20 1.30
N PRO A 62 11.55 -4.44 0.67
CA PRO A 62 11.83 -3.09 0.24
C PRO A 62 12.04 -2.17 1.45
N GLU A 63 12.85 -1.13 1.28
CA GLU A 63 13.07 -0.13 2.33
C GLU A 63 11.84 0.78 2.48
N PRO A 64 11.32 0.98 3.71
CA PRO A 64 10.23 1.90 3.99
C PRO A 64 10.45 3.32 3.44
N LYS A 65 9.45 3.88 2.75
CA LYS A 65 9.41 5.31 2.49
C LYS A 65 9.06 6.03 3.79
N ILE A 66 10.02 6.78 4.31
CA ILE A 66 9.82 7.61 5.50
C ILE A 66 9.34 9.00 5.09
N PHE A 67 8.35 9.51 5.80
CA PHE A 67 7.87 10.89 5.61
C PHE A 67 9.04 11.87 5.72
N LYS A 68 9.38 12.52 4.60
CA LYS A 68 10.32 13.63 4.55
C LYS A 68 9.52 14.90 4.33
N GLN A 69 9.45 15.72 5.37
CA GLN A 69 8.72 16.97 5.36
C GLN A 69 9.18 17.86 4.20
N SER A 70 8.30 18.08 3.23
CA SER A 70 8.42 19.15 2.24
C SER A 70 7.05 19.79 2.10
N PHE A 71 6.75 20.69 3.03
CA PHE A 71 5.58 21.57 2.92
C PHE A 71 5.96 22.72 1.98
N GLN A 72 5.39 22.73 0.78
CA GLN A 72 4.93 23.98 0.19
C GLN A 72 3.42 23.94 0.25
N VAL A 73 2.87 24.55 1.29
CA VAL A 73 1.45 24.90 1.33
C VAL A 73 1.33 26.13 0.45
N ALA A 74 0.67 25.98 -0.69
CA ALA A 74 0.23 27.09 -1.52
C ALA A 74 -0.94 27.84 -0.84
#